data_AF-A0A497JR99-F1
#
_entry.id   AF-A0A497JR99-F1
#
_cell.length_a   1.000
_cell.length_b   1.000
_cell.length_c   1.000
_cell.angle_alpha   90.00
_cell.angle_beta   90.00
_cell.angle_gamma   90.00
#
_symmetry.space_group_name_H-M   'P 1'
#
loop_
_entity.id
_entity.type
_entity.pdbx_description
1 polymer ?
#
loop_
_entity_poly.entity_id
_entity_poly.type
_entity_poly.pdbx_seq_one_letter_code
_entity_poly.pdbx_strand_id
1 'polypeptide(L)' 'MSKKWICPLCGHENPEDAEVCEVCGAYHDESAYDAIADEENNEDD' A
#
# COMPACT_ATOMS: atom_id res chain seq x y z
N MET A 1 1.78 -4.92 -12.60
CA MET A 1 2.02 -3.46 -12.62
C MET A 1 2.53 -3.15 -11.23
N SER A 2 3.81 -2.78 -11.08
CA SER A 2 4.40 -2.50 -9.77
C SER A 2 3.70 -1.28 -9.17
N LYS A 3 3.08 -1.42 -7.99
CA LYS A 3 2.46 -0.30 -7.28
C LYS A 3 3.60 0.57 -6.72
N LYS A 4 3.31 1.85 -6.51
CA LYS A 4 4.24 2.83 -5.93
C LYS A 4 3.45 3.77 -5.04
N TRP A 5 4.10 4.34 -4.03
CA TRP A 5 3.48 5.30 -3.13
C TRP A 5 4.24 6.62 -3.13
N ILE A 6 3.49 7.73 -3.10
CA ILE A 6 4.08 9.06 -2.97
C ILE A 6 4.14 9.39 -1.48
N CYS A 7 5.33 9.70 -0.99
CA CYS A 7 5.54 10.06 0.40
C CYS A 7 4.74 11.34 0.73
N PRO A 8 3.82 11.31 1.70
CA PRO A 8 3.00 12.47 2.04
C PRO A 8 3.82 13.57 2.74
N LEU A 9 5.01 13.24 3.26
CA LEU A 9 5.86 14.20 3.96
C LEU A 9 6.83 14.95 3.04
N CYS A 10 7.35 14.32 1.99
CA CYS A 10 8.36 14.93 1.11
C CYS A 10 8.03 14.88 -0.39
N GLY A 11 6.99 14.16 -0.80
CA GLY A 11 6.58 14.04 -2.19
C GLY A 11 7.42 13.07 -3.05
N HIS A 12 8.36 12.33 -2.46
CA HIS A 12 9.14 11.33 -3.18
C HIS A 12 8.30 10.10 -3.57
N GLU A 13 8.52 9.56 -4.76
CA GLU A 13 7.90 8.32 -5.23
C GLU A 13 8.74 7.12 -4.77
N ASN A 14 8.18 6.31 -3.88
CA ASN A 14 8.81 5.10 -3.34
C ASN A 14 8.20 3.84 -3.97
N PRO A 15 8.97 2.74 -4.07
CA PRO A 15 8.44 1.44 -4.51
C PRO A 15 7.42 0.87 -3.50
N GLU A 16 6.52 -0.01 -3.94
CA GLU A 16 5.51 -0.63 -3.06
C GLU A 16 6.10 -1.36 -1.86
N ASP A 17 7.22 -2.06 -2.05
CA ASP A 17 7.85 -2.84 -0.99
C ASP A 17 8.63 -1.97 0.03
N ALA A 18 8.76 -0.65 -0.21
CA ALA A 18 9.44 0.23 0.72
C ALA A 18 8.52 0.62 1.90
N GLU A 19 8.77 0.01 3.06
CA GLU A 19 8.15 0.36 4.34
C GLU A 19 8.50 1.77 4.82
N VAL A 20 9.62 2.32 4.31
CA VAL A 20 10.16 3.63 4.72
C VAL A 20 10.61 4.40 3.49
N CYS A 21 10.30 5.70 3.45
CA CYS A 21 10.73 6.60 2.39
C CYS A 21 12.25 6.70 2.33
N GLU A 22 12.81 6.42 1.16
CA GLU A 22 14.26 6.38 0.93
C GLU A 22 14.93 7.77 1.03
N VAL A 23 14.15 8.85 0.92
CA VAL A 23 14.64 10.23 0.94
C VAL A 23 14.57 10.87 2.32
N CYS A 24 13.44 10.73 3.03
CA CYS A 24 13.21 11.44 4.29
C CYS A 24 13.08 10.55 5.53
N GLY A 25 13.01 9.22 5.35
CA GLY A 25 12.86 8.28 6.46
C GLY A 25 11.45 8.17 7.04
N ALA A 26 10.43 8.74 6.37
CA ALA A 26 9.03 8.61 6.79
C ALA A 26 8.50 7.20 6.54
N TYR A 27 7.76 6.63 7.48
CA TYR A 27 7.11 5.33 7.31
C TYR A 27 5.98 5.40 6.27
N HIS A 28 5.83 4.31 5.50
CA HIS A 28 4.65 4.02 4.71
C HIS A 28 3.51 3.66 5.67
N ASP A 29 2.45 4.46 5.69
CA ASP A 29 1.33 4.26 6.61
C ASP A 29 0.49 3.06 6.14
N GLU A 30 0.78 1.90 6.73
CA GLU A 30 0.13 0.62 6.43
C GLU A 30 -1.26 0.59 7.07
N SER A 31 -2.28 1.14 6.39
CA SER A 31 -3.67 0.78 6.65
C SER A 31 -4.14 -0.31 5.68
N ALA A 32 -3.35 -1.37 5.54
CA ALA A 32 -3.77 -2.63 4.95
C ALA A 32 -3.96 -3.65 6.08
N TYR A 33 -4.95 -3.38 6.96
CA TYR A 33 -5.79 -4.48 7.45
C TYR A 33 -6.50 -5.06 6.23
N ASP A 34 -5.76 -5.81 5.42
CA ASP A 34 -6.30 -6.63 4.35
C ASP A 34 -7.23 -7.62 5.04
N ALA A 35 -8.52 -7.32 4.94
CA ALA A 35 -9.60 -8.25 5.15
C ALA A 35 -9.48 -9.35 4.09
N ILE A 36 -8.53 -10.26 4.32
CA ILE A 36 -8.74 -11.68 4.03
C ILE A 36 -9.83 -12.15 5.02
N ALA A 37 -11.05 -11.72 4.75
CA ALA A 37 -12.26 -12.44 5.08
C ALA A 37 -12.88 -12.82 3.73
N ASP A 38 -12.38 -13.95 3.24
CA ASP A 38 -13.00 -14.89 2.34
C ASP A 38 -13.27 -14.46 0.88
N GLU A 39 -12.42 -15.05 0.03
CA GLU A 39 -12.76 -15.48 -1.31
C GLU A 39 -14.16 -16.14 -1.37
N GLU A 40 -14.81 -15.96 -2.51
CA GLU A 40 -15.79 -16.88 -3.10
C GLU A 40 -17.22 -16.88 -2.51
N ASN A 41 -18.14 -16.14 -3.16
CA ASN A 41 -19.35 -16.73 -3.74
C ASN A 41 -19.97 -15.76 -4.76
N ASN A 42 -19.92 -16.15 -6.03
CA ASN A 42 -20.87 -15.71 -7.04
C ASN A 42 -22.25 -16.24 -6.62
N GLU A 43 -23.21 -15.36 -6.36
CA GLU A 43 -24.62 -15.72 -6.42
C GLU A 43 -25.38 -14.66 -7.23
N ASP A 44 -25.60 -15.05 -8.48
CA ASP A 44 -26.52 -14.51 -9.48
C ASP A 44 -27.93 -14.93 -9.05
N ASP A 45 -28.83 -13.97 -8.78
CA ASP A 45 -30.30 -14.11 -8.87
C ASP A 45 -30.92 -12.76 -9.28
#